data_AF-A0A7X0E1M1-F1
#
_entry.id   AF-A0A7X0E1M1-F1
#
_cell.length_a   1.000
_cell.length_b   1.000
_cell.length_c   1.000
_cell.angle_alpha   90.00
_cell.angle_beta   90.00
_cell.angle_gamma   90.00
#
_symmetry.space_group_name_H-M   'P 1'
#
loop_
_entity.id
_entity.type
_entity.pdbx_description
1 polymer ?
#
loop_
_entity_poly.entity_id
_entity_poly.type
_entity_poly.pdbx_seq_one_letter_code
_entity_poly.pdbx_strand_id
1 'polypeptide(L)'
;MKKITLKDKLLITGIVSIPIIAIVLAITTYSLIFRSSGSTTLSIVVLVFIIVFALVFEVLKKKKDRKEKANFWEIGEMTFPAYREEFCDFYKSYLGGPKMFVTRHARLLKDADSFAPKKLKPIDIFYLFADSKKLVKVVDWRGEENKGEIEEFIDQLLTRENTWTNVSKLRVCLNAENRSGNFIVDLFKAVDIDLKVIGRRLVFFELGGDAYVYTVIDSKTASQVIKQSGGALYGVEKLH
;
A
#
# COMPACT_ATOMS: atom_id res chain seq x y z
N MET A 1 -1.47 -1.81 15.91
CA MET A 1 -0.47 -2.69 15.22
C MET A 1 -0.84 -4.17 15.39
N LYS A 2 -1.35 -4.85 14.35
CA LYS A 2 -1.38 -6.33 14.38
C LYS A 2 0.06 -6.82 14.25
N LYS A 3 0.65 -7.30 15.35
CA LYS A 3 1.82 -8.19 15.28
C LYS A 3 1.51 -9.19 14.19
N ILE A 4 2.29 -9.18 13.10
CA ILE A 4 2.26 -10.25 12.10
C ILE A 4 2.46 -11.52 12.92
N THR A 5 1.38 -12.27 13.12
CA THR A 5 1.43 -13.39 14.04
C THR A 5 2.32 -14.43 13.39
N LEU A 6 2.94 -15.30 14.20
CA LEU A 6 3.78 -16.37 13.67
C LEU A 6 3.03 -17.17 12.58
N LYS A 7 1.69 -17.26 12.70
CA LYS A 7 0.77 -17.82 11.70
C LYS A 7 0.76 -17.08 10.36
N ASP A 8 0.83 -15.75 10.31
CA ASP A 8 0.82 -14.98 9.06
C ASP A 8 2.18 -15.04 8.34
N LYS A 9 3.29 -15.07 9.11
CA LYS A 9 4.61 -15.39 8.57
C LYS A 9 4.68 -16.82 8.05
N LEU A 10 4.08 -17.78 8.76
CA LEU A 10 3.93 -19.18 8.33
C LEU A 10 2.99 -19.34 7.12
N LEU A 11 2.01 -18.46 6.93
CA LEU A 11 1.12 -18.51 5.77
C LEU A 11 1.84 -18.03 4.50
N ILE A 12 2.63 -16.95 4.59
CA ILE A 12 3.35 -16.40 3.44
C ILE A 12 4.60 -17.22 3.12
N THR A 13 5.36 -17.64 4.14
CA THR A 13 6.44 -18.61 3.93
C THR A 13 5.86 -19.95 3.49
N GLY A 14 4.73 -20.41 4.03
CA GLY A 14 4.03 -21.62 3.59
C GLY A 14 3.58 -21.56 2.14
N ILE A 15 2.96 -20.48 1.65
CA ILE A 15 2.48 -20.41 0.26
C ILE A 15 3.65 -20.39 -0.75
N VAL A 16 4.82 -19.86 -0.38
CA VAL A 16 6.01 -19.83 -1.25
C VAL A 16 6.89 -21.07 -1.07
N SER A 17 6.96 -21.63 0.13
CA SER A 17 7.79 -22.80 0.45
C SER A 17 7.05 -24.12 0.25
N ILE A 18 5.73 -24.20 0.33
CA ILE A 18 4.98 -25.44 0.06
C ILE A 18 5.17 -25.90 -1.38
N PRO A 19 5.12 -25.05 -2.43
CA PRO A 19 5.42 -25.48 -3.80
C PRO A 19 6.88 -25.88 -3.98
N ILE A 20 7.82 -25.13 -3.39
CA ILE A 20 9.26 -25.42 -3.50
C ILE A 20 9.61 -26.71 -2.74
N ILE A 21 9.08 -26.89 -1.53
CA ILE A 21 9.23 -28.10 -0.71
C ILE A 21 8.51 -29.27 -1.37
N ALA A 22 7.35 -29.07 -2.00
CA ALA A 22 6.67 -30.12 -2.77
C ALA A 22 7.45 -30.49 -4.03
N ILE A 23 8.11 -29.54 -4.70
CA ILE A 23 9.00 -29.80 -5.84
C ILE A 23 10.27 -30.50 -5.37
N VAL A 24 10.90 -30.07 -4.28
CA VAL A 24 12.10 -30.72 -3.72
C VAL A 24 11.75 -32.10 -3.16
N LEU A 25 10.61 -32.27 -2.50
CA LEU A 25 10.12 -33.57 -2.04
C LEU A 25 9.75 -34.47 -3.21
N ALA A 26 9.09 -33.96 -4.25
CA ALA A 26 8.80 -34.72 -5.47
C ALA A 26 10.08 -35.13 -6.17
N ILE A 27 11.08 -34.24 -6.30
CA ILE A 27 12.38 -34.55 -6.89
C ILE A 27 13.14 -35.55 -6.03
N THR A 28 13.19 -35.38 -4.71
CA THR A 28 13.95 -36.28 -3.81
C THR A 28 13.28 -37.65 -3.68
N THR A 29 11.96 -37.73 -3.51
CA THR A 29 11.22 -39.00 -3.54
C THR A 29 11.30 -39.67 -4.92
N TYR A 30 11.24 -38.93 -6.02
CA TYR A 30 11.46 -39.46 -7.36
C TYR A 30 12.90 -39.97 -7.55
N SER A 31 13.90 -39.24 -7.09
CA SER A 31 15.31 -39.65 -7.14
C SER A 31 15.57 -40.91 -6.32
N LEU A 32 14.83 -41.12 -5.23
CA LEU A 32 14.90 -42.31 -4.38
C LEU A 32 14.14 -43.51 -4.97
N ILE A 33 12.97 -43.29 -5.58
CA ILE A 33 12.11 -44.35 -6.12
C ILE A 33 12.57 -44.81 -7.53
N PHE A 34 13.04 -43.89 -8.38
CA PHE A 34 13.33 -44.15 -9.79
C PHE A 34 14.82 -44.33 -10.11
N ARG A 35 15.70 -44.37 -9.10
CA ARG A 35 17.12 -44.74 -9.29
C ARG A 35 17.29 -46.15 -9.89
N SER A 36 16.24 -46.98 -9.89
CA SER A 36 16.27 -48.36 -10.40
C SER A 36 15.63 -48.59 -11.77
N SER A 37 14.92 -47.63 -12.39
CA SER A 37 14.30 -47.83 -13.71
C SER A 37 14.49 -46.62 -14.63
N GLY A 38 15.39 -46.76 -15.61
CA GLY A 38 15.79 -45.70 -16.55
C GLY A 38 14.71 -45.28 -17.55
N SER A 39 13.61 -44.69 -17.08
CA SER A 39 12.57 -44.12 -17.95
C SER A 39 12.88 -42.66 -18.28
N THR A 40 13.70 -42.44 -19.31
CA THR A 40 14.04 -41.13 -19.87
C THR A 40 12.79 -40.30 -20.19
N THR A 41 11.72 -40.97 -20.62
CA THR A 41 10.42 -40.36 -20.97
C THR A 41 9.77 -39.65 -19.79
N LEU A 42 9.82 -40.24 -18.58
CA LEU A 42 9.15 -39.67 -17.40
C LEU A 42 9.86 -38.41 -16.88
N SER A 43 11.20 -38.40 -16.93
CA SER A 43 12.00 -37.22 -16.59
C SER A 43 11.77 -36.04 -17.55
N ILE A 44 11.56 -36.32 -18.84
CA ILE A 44 11.20 -35.30 -19.84
C ILE A 44 9.82 -34.70 -19.52
N VAL A 45 8.84 -35.53 -19.13
CA VAL A 45 7.49 -35.06 -18.77
C VAL A 45 7.51 -34.11 -17.56
N VAL A 46 8.29 -34.43 -16.52
CA VAL A 46 8.42 -33.56 -15.33
C VAL A 46 9.06 -32.22 -15.68
N LEU A 47 10.11 -32.22 -16.50
CA LEU A 47 10.77 -30.99 -16.94
C LEU A 47 9.81 -30.09 -17.75
N VAL A 48 9.06 -30.68 -18.67
CA VAL A 48 8.04 -29.95 -19.45
C VAL A 48 6.98 -29.36 -18.53
N PHE A 49 6.52 -30.11 -17.52
CA PHE A 49 5.55 -29.60 -16.56
C PHE A 49 6.08 -28.39 -15.77
N ILE A 50 7.33 -28.43 -15.31
CA ILE A 50 7.96 -27.30 -14.59
C ILE A 50 8.04 -26.06 -15.50
N ILE A 51 8.45 -26.23 -16.77
CA ILE A 51 8.53 -25.12 -17.73
C ILE A 51 7.14 -24.51 -17.98
N VAL A 52 6.14 -25.36 -18.24
CA VAL A 52 4.75 -24.92 -18.45
C VAL A 52 4.23 -24.18 -17.21
N PHE A 53 4.46 -24.73 -16.02
CA PHE A 53 4.05 -24.11 -14.76
C PHE A 53 4.71 -22.74 -14.54
N ALA A 54 6.02 -22.63 -14.79
CA ALA A 54 6.75 -21.36 -14.68
C ALA A 54 6.20 -20.31 -15.67
N LEU A 55 5.89 -20.71 -16.90
CA LEU A 55 5.28 -19.83 -17.91
C LEU A 55 3.88 -19.37 -17.49
N VAL A 56 3.04 -20.28 -17.01
CA VAL A 56 1.69 -19.95 -16.51
C VAL A 56 1.79 -18.99 -15.32
N PHE A 57 2.69 -19.25 -14.38
CA PHE A 57 2.90 -18.38 -13.23
C PHE A 57 3.33 -16.97 -13.64
N GLU A 58 4.27 -16.84 -14.58
CA GLU A 58 4.74 -15.54 -15.09
C GLU A 58 3.62 -14.77 -15.80
N VAL A 59 2.75 -15.45 -16.55
CA VAL A 59 1.57 -14.84 -17.18
C VAL A 59 0.57 -14.36 -16.14
N LEU A 60 0.27 -15.18 -15.13
CA LEU A 60 -0.65 -14.81 -14.04
C LEU A 60 -0.12 -13.61 -13.24
N LYS A 61 1.18 -13.60 -12.93
CA LYS A 61 1.86 -12.49 -12.28
C LYS A 61 1.74 -11.21 -13.10
N LYS A 62 2.07 -11.25 -14.40
CA LYS A 62 1.92 -10.09 -15.30
C LYS A 62 0.48 -9.59 -15.38
N LYS A 63 -0.51 -10.49 -15.38
CA LYS A 63 -1.93 -10.11 -15.37
C LYS A 63 -2.31 -9.40 -14.08
N LYS A 64 -1.84 -9.90 -12.93
CA LYS A 64 -2.06 -9.26 -11.62
C LYS A 64 -1.43 -7.86 -11.58
N ASP A 65 -0.17 -7.73 -11.99
CA ASP A 65 0.54 -6.44 -12.01
C ASP A 65 -0.15 -5.41 -12.91
N ARG A 66 -0.64 -5.83 -14.09
CA ARG A 66 -1.41 -4.96 -14.98
C ARG A 66 -2.72 -4.48 -14.34
N LYS A 67 -3.43 -5.38 -13.66
CA LYS A 67 -4.66 -5.04 -12.95
C LYS A 67 -4.41 -4.07 -11.81
N GLU A 68 -3.36 -4.30 -11.01
CA GLU A 68 -2.99 -3.39 -9.92
C GLU A 68 -2.66 -1.99 -10.44
N LYS A 69 -1.90 -1.90 -11.54
CA LYS A 69 -1.59 -0.62 -12.19
C LYS A 69 -2.83 0.10 -12.69
N ALA A 70 -3.75 -0.61 -13.33
CA ALA A 70 -5.02 -0.04 -13.78
C ALA A 70 -5.88 0.45 -12.61
N ASN A 71 -5.95 -0.32 -11.52
CA ASN A 71 -6.70 0.09 -10.33
C ASN A 71 -6.12 1.39 -9.74
N PHE A 72 -4.80 1.49 -9.62
CA PHE A 72 -4.16 2.68 -9.03
C PHE A 72 -4.24 3.93 -9.92
N TRP A 73 -4.34 3.74 -11.24
CA TRP A 73 -4.72 4.81 -12.15
C TRP A 73 -6.09 5.39 -11.77
N GLU A 74 -7.13 4.56 -11.72
CA GLU A 74 -8.50 4.98 -11.39
C GLU A 74 -8.59 5.57 -9.98
N ILE A 75 -7.88 4.97 -9.02
CA ILE A 75 -7.82 5.47 -7.64
C ILE A 75 -7.26 6.88 -7.59
N GLY A 76 -6.17 7.17 -8.29
CA GLY A 76 -5.60 8.52 -8.29
C GLY A 76 -6.51 9.54 -8.98
N GLU A 77 -7.19 9.18 -10.07
CA GLU A 77 -8.20 10.07 -10.68
C GLU A 77 -9.34 10.42 -9.71
N MET A 78 -9.79 9.44 -8.95
CA MET A 78 -10.85 9.63 -7.95
C MET A 78 -10.39 10.38 -6.70
N THR A 79 -9.14 10.18 -6.28
CA THR A 79 -8.58 10.79 -5.07
C THR A 79 -8.16 12.24 -5.32
N PHE A 80 -7.66 12.54 -6.52
CA PHE A 80 -7.12 13.85 -6.89
C PHE A 80 -7.89 14.48 -8.07
N PRO A 81 -9.21 14.71 -7.96
CA PRO A 81 -10.00 15.20 -9.08
C PRO A 81 -9.51 16.56 -9.62
N ALA A 82 -9.02 17.44 -8.74
CA ALA A 82 -8.46 18.73 -9.11
C ALA A 82 -7.12 18.63 -9.88
N TYR A 83 -6.40 17.51 -9.73
CA TYR A 83 -5.10 17.26 -10.38
C TYR A 83 -5.17 16.08 -11.35
N ARG A 84 -6.37 15.74 -11.85
CA ARG A 84 -6.61 14.52 -12.61
C ARG A 84 -5.67 14.39 -13.82
N GLU A 85 -5.58 15.43 -14.65
CA GLU A 85 -4.74 15.40 -15.86
C GLU A 85 -3.25 15.26 -15.51
N GLU A 86 -2.78 16.04 -14.53
CA GLU A 86 -1.40 15.96 -14.05
C GLU A 86 -1.06 14.59 -13.48
N PHE A 87 -1.97 13.99 -12.69
CA PHE A 87 -1.81 12.65 -12.15
C PHE A 87 -1.75 11.61 -13.28
N CYS A 88 -2.67 11.69 -14.24
CA CYS A 88 -2.70 10.78 -15.38
C CYS A 88 -1.38 10.82 -16.17
N ASP A 89 -0.87 12.02 -16.45
CA ASP A 89 0.38 12.16 -17.20
C ASP A 89 1.60 11.72 -16.40
N PHE A 90 1.61 11.97 -15.09
CA PHE A 90 2.60 11.43 -14.17
C PHE A 90 2.58 9.90 -14.17
N TYR A 91 1.41 9.29 -14.03
CA TYR A 91 1.25 7.84 -13.99
C TYR A 91 1.54 7.17 -15.34
N LYS A 92 1.20 7.80 -16.48
CA LYS A 92 1.58 7.33 -17.83
C LYS A 92 3.08 7.18 -17.96
N SER A 93 3.84 8.15 -17.42
CA SER A 93 5.30 8.08 -17.47
C SER A 93 5.85 6.90 -16.66
N TYR A 94 5.18 6.50 -15.58
CA TYR A 94 5.49 5.27 -14.82
C TYR A 94 5.17 4.01 -15.62
N LEU A 95 4.02 3.99 -16.32
CA LEU A 95 3.64 2.87 -17.19
C LEU A 95 4.62 2.66 -18.35
N GLY A 96 5.23 3.74 -18.85
CA GLY A 96 6.28 3.71 -19.87
C GLY A 96 7.60 3.05 -19.42
N GLY A 97 7.74 2.77 -18.12
CA GLY A 97 8.84 2.03 -17.54
C GLY A 97 9.78 2.88 -16.68
N PRO A 98 10.57 2.23 -15.80
CA PRO A 98 11.32 2.89 -14.75
C PRO A 98 12.37 3.87 -15.29
N LYS A 99 13.01 3.56 -16.43
CA LYS A 99 14.00 4.47 -17.05
C LYS A 99 13.35 5.79 -17.46
N MET A 100 12.23 5.74 -18.18
CA MET A 100 11.51 6.94 -18.62
C MET A 100 11.00 7.75 -17.43
N PHE A 101 10.40 7.07 -16.43
CA PHE A 101 9.89 7.72 -15.23
C PHE A 101 11.00 8.47 -14.47
N VAL A 102 12.12 7.79 -14.20
CA VAL A 102 13.24 8.37 -13.46
C VAL A 102 13.87 9.54 -14.20
N THR A 103 14.06 9.43 -15.51
CA THR A 103 14.62 10.53 -16.30
C THR A 103 13.70 11.75 -16.29
N ARG A 104 12.37 11.55 -16.39
CA ARG A 104 11.41 12.66 -16.43
C ARG A 104 11.22 13.33 -15.08
N HIS A 105 11.33 12.58 -13.98
CA HIS A 105 11.02 13.06 -12.62
C HIS A 105 12.23 13.02 -11.68
N ALA A 106 13.45 13.08 -12.23
CA ALA A 106 14.69 12.94 -11.47
C ALA A 106 14.79 13.89 -10.27
N ARG A 107 14.28 15.12 -10.41
CA ARG A 107 14.28 16.12 -9.34
C ARG A 107 13.40 15.69 -8.16
N LEU A 108 12.17 15.25 -8.44
CA LEU A 108 11.23 14.77 -7.43
C LEU A 108 11.76 13.53 -6.70
N LEU A 109 12.43 12.62 -7.44
CA LEU A 109 13.00 11.41 -6.85
C LEU A 109 14.28 11.65 -6.05
N LYS A 110 15.00 12.75 -6.30
CA LYS A 110 16.21 13.09 -5.54
C LYS A 110 15.89 13.45 -4.10
N ASP A 111 14.72 14.04 -3.86
CA ASP A 111 14.25 14.40 -2.52
C ASP A 111 13.56 13.22 -1.82
N ALA A 112 13.33 12.11 -2.55
CA ALA A 112 12.62 10.92 -2.09
C ALA A 112 13.60 9.76 -1.82
N ASP A 113 14.59 10.00 -0.95
CA ASP A 113 15.72 9.10 -0.62
C ASP A 113 15.33 7.64 -0.29
N SER A 114 14.07 7.39 0.07
CA SER A 114 13.55 6.08 0.45
C SER A 114 13.18 5.15 -0.71
N PHE A 115 13.09 5.64 -1.95
CA PHE A 115 12.59 4.83 -3.07
C PHE A 115 13.68 4.26 -3.96
N ALA A 116 13.76 2.93 -4.03
CA ALA A 116 14.58 2.25 -5.04
C ALA A 116 13.93 2.40 -6.43
N PRO A 117 14.50 3.16 -7.38
CA PRO A 117 13.79 3.53 -8.61
C PRO A 117 13.42 2.35 -9.52
N LYS A 118 14.10 1.20 -9.35
CA LYS A 118 13.83 -0.04 -10.10
C LYS A 118 12.71 -0.90 -9.51
N LYS A 119 12.17 -0.55 -8.33
CA LYS A 119 11.18 -1.36 -7.59
C LYS A 119 9.90 -0.59 -7.22
N LEU A 120 9.66 0.55 -7.86
CA LEU A 120 8.48 1.38 -7.60
C LEU A 120 7.18 0.62 -7.87
N LYS A 121 6.37 0.49 -6.82
CA LYS A 121 5.02 -0.06 -6.85
C LYS A 121 4.00 1.03 -7.16
N PRO A 122 2.79 0.68 -7.61
CA PRO A 122 1.72 1.65 -7.87
C PRO A 122 1.41 2.60 -6.70
N ILE A 123 1.43 2.11 -5.46
CA ILE A 123 1.22 2.94 -4.26
C ILE A 123 2.35 3.96 -4.05
N ASP A 124 3.59 3.63 -4.42
CA ASP A 124 4.72 4.56 -4.33
C ASP A 124 4.53 5.72 -5.31
N ILE A 125 4.01 5.43 -6.52
CA ILE A 125 3.72 6.46 -7.53
C ILE A 125 2.57 7.37 -7.07
N PHE A 126 1.54 6.78 -6.46
CA PHE A 126 0.44 7.52 -5.85
C PHE A 126 0.96 8.46 -4.76
N TYR A 127 1.82 7.97 -3.86
CA TYR A 127 2.44 8.77 -2.82
C TYR A 127 3.30 9.89 -3.38
N LEU A 128 4.26 9.57 -4.25
CA LEU A 128 5.19 10.54 -4.83
C LEU A 128 4.47 11.69 -5.50
N PHE A 129 3.39 11.39 -6.22
CA PHE A 129 2.55 12.43 -6.80
C PHE A 129 1.87 13.27 -5.71
N ALA A 130 1.17 12.63 -4.79
CA ALA A 130 0.40 13.30 -3.76
C ALA A 130 1.28 14.20 -2.88
N ASP A 131 2.46 13.71 -2.49
CA ASP A 131 3.43 14.42 -1.67
C ASP A 131 3.99 15.65 -2.40
N SER A 132 4.35 15.51 -3.68
CA SER A 132 4.81 16.63 -4.51
C SER A 132 3.77 17.75 -4.68
N LYS A 133 2.48 17.42 -4.48
CA LYS A 133 1.35 18.34 -4.50
C LYS A 133 0.86 18.74 -3.12
N LYS A 134 1.52 18.29 -2.04
CA LYS A 134 1.14 18.50 -0.64
C LYS A 134 -0.29 18.03 -0.32
N LEU A 135 -0.73 16.95 -0.99
CA LEU A 135 -2.06 16.35 -0.82
C LEU A 135 -2.09 15.24 0.22
N VAL A 136 -0.93 14.80 0.70
CA VAL A 136 -0.77 13.84 1.77
C VAL A 136 0.17 14.40 2.82
N LYS A 137 0.09 13.87 4.03
CA LYS A 137 1.05 14.14 5.10
C LYS A 137 1.46 12.83 5.77
N VAL A 138 2.70 12.80 6.23
CA VAL A 138 3.26 11.69 7.01
C VAL A 138 3.13 12.01 8.50
N VAL A 139 2.78 11.02 9.31
CA VAL A 139 2.78 11.11 10.77
C VAL A 139 3.35 9.84 11.38
N ASP A 140 4.16 9.98 12.43
CA ASP A 140 4.75 8.87 13.17
C ASP A 140 3.64 8.07 13.88
N TRP A 141 3.80 6.74 13.96
CA TRP A 141 2.88 5.86 14.69
C TRP A 141 2.75 6.20 16.18
N ARG A 142 3.73 6.87 16.77
CA ARG A 142 3.71 7.35 18.16
C ARG A 142 2.76 8.51 18.35
N GLY A 143 2.43 9.24 17.28
CA GLY A 143 1.58 10.42 17.33
C GLY A 143 2.20 11.61 16.63
N GLU A 144 1.57 12.76 16.86
CA GLU A 144 2.01 14.03 16.28
C GLU A 144 3.32 14.52 16.90
N GLU A 145 4.17 15.13 16.06
CA GLU A 145 5.32 15.89 16.56
C GLU A 145 4.84 17.19 17.22
N ASN A 146 3.89 17.87 16.58
CA ASN A 146 3.28 19.10 17.08
C ASN A 146 1.78 18.92 17.31
N LYS A 147 1.29 19.37 18.47
CA LYS A 147 -0.14 19.27 18.81
C LYS A 147 -0.97 20.03 17.77
N GLY A 148 -1.89 19.33 17.10
CA GLY A 148 -2.82 19.94 16.14
C GLY A 148 -2.36 19.89 14.69
N GLU A 149 -1.21 19.27 14.40
CA GLU A 149 -0.62 19.28 13.07
C GLU A 149 -1.44 18.49 12.03
N ILE A 150 -2.25 17.53 12.47
CA ILE A 150 -3.15 16.77 11.60
C ILE A 150 -4.34 17.64 11.22
N GLU A 151 -5.00 18.25 12.20
CA GLU A 151 -6.11 19.18 11.99
C GLU A 151 -5.70 20.33 11.08
N GLU A 152 -4.57 20.98 11.36
CA GLU A 152 -4.06 22.10 10.58
C GLU A 152 -3.82 21.71 9.12
N PHE A 153 -3.19 20.56 8.88
CA PHE A 153 -2.98 20.06 7.53
C PHE A 153 -4.30 19.81 6.80
N ILE A 154 -5.30 19.23 7.47
CA ILE A 154 -6.60 18.95 6.88
C ILE A 154 -7.36 20.25 6.58
N ASP A 155 -7.31 21.23 7.48
CA ASP A 155 -7.95 22.53 7.29
C ASP A 155 -7.33 23.29 6.10
N GLN A 156 -6.00 23.24 5.97
CA GLN A 156 -5.29 23.77 4.80
C GLN A 156 -5.68 23.03 3.52
N LEU A 157 -5.69 21.69 3.54
CA LEU A 157 -6.04 20.84 2.39
C LEU A 157 -7.46 21.12 1.90
N LEU A 158 -8.41 21.31 2.82
CA LEU A 158 -9.81 21.60 2.49
C LEU A 158 -10.08 23.09 2.26
N THR A 159 -9.10 23.96 2.53
CA THR A 159 -9.22 25.42 2.45
C THR A 159 -10.38 25.96 3.31
N ARG A 160 -10.53 25.40 4.52
CA ARG A 160 -11.57 25.77 5.48
C ARG A 160 -11.20 25.33 6.89
N GLU A 161 -11.61 26.10 7.89
CA GLU A 161 -11.53 25.66 9.28
C GLU A 161 -12.65 24.65 9.58
N ASN A 162 -12.28 23.53 10.20
CA ASN A 162 -13.23 22.52 10.61
C ASN A 162 -13.47 22.56 12.13
N THR A 163 -14.67 22.14 12.54
CA THR A 163 -14.99 22.02 13.96
C THR A 163 -14.52 20.67 14.49
N TRP A 164 -13.39 20.66 15.18
CA TRP A 164 -12.73 19.47 15.72
C TRP A 164 -13.27 19.06 17.10
N THR A 165 -14.55 18.69 17.17
CA THR A 165 -15.24 18.40 18.45
C THR A 165 -14.74 17.11 19.10
N ASN A 166 -14.66 16.02 18.34
CA ASN A 166 -14.25 14.73 18.87
C ASN A 166 -12.75 14.72 19.17
N VAL A 167 -11.95 15.39 18.35
CA VAL A 167 -10.52 15.56 18.61
C VAL A 167 -10.28 16.39 19.88
N SER A 168 -11.02 17.48 20.07
CA SER A 168 -10.92 18.29 21.29
C SER A 168 -11.23 17.46 22.55
N LYS A 169 -12.30 16.65 22.51
CA LYS A 169 -12.63 15.73 23.62
C LYS A 169 -11.52 14.73 23.90
N LEU A 170 -10.98 14.09 22.85
CA LEU A 170 -9.86 13.16 22.98
C LEU A 170 -8.66 13.82 23.68
N ARG A 171 -8.28 15.03 23.25
CA ARG A 171 -7.12 15.76 23.79
C ARG A 171 -7.32 16.21 25.25
N VAL A 172 -8.55 16.43 25.71
CA VAL A 172 -8.84 16.75 27.12
C VAL A 172 -8.70 15.52 28.01
N CYS A 173 -9.04 14.33 27.51
CA CYS A 173 -8.94 13.07 28.25
C CYS A 173 -7.52 12.49 28.34
N LEU A 174 -6.55 13.08 27.66
CA LEU A 174 -5.17 12.60 27.60
C LEU A 174 -4.24 13.45 28.47
N ASN A 175 -3.64 12.83 29.49
CA ASN A 175 -2.49 13.41 30.18
C ASN A 175 -1.27 13.38 29.25
N ALA A 176 -0.39 14.39 29.36
CA ALA A 176 0.80 14.54 28.50
C ALA A 176 1.73 13.30 28.47
N GLU A 177 1.67 12.47 29.51
CA GLU A 177 2.44 11.23 29.68
C GLU A 177 1.88 10.01 28.91
N ASN A 178 0.66 10.10 28.35
CA ASN A 178 -0.02 8.97 27.70
C ASN A 178 0.11 8.92 26.16
N ARG A 179 1.12 9.59 25.59
CA ARG A 179 1.43 9.53 24.14
C ARG A 179 2.10 8.19 23.79
N SER A 180 1.32 7.11 23.88
CA SER A 180 1.64 5.79 23.35
C SER A 180 1.15 5.69 21.91
N GLY A 181 1.63 4.72 21.12
CA GLY A 181 1.19 4.52 19.74
C GLY A 181 -0.30 4.24 19.53
N ASN A 182 -1.09 4.14 20.60
CA ASN A 182 -2.56 4.12 20.52
C ASN A 182 -3.15 5.52 20.30
N PHE A 183 -2.44 6.58 20.67
CA PHE A 183 -2.91 7.95 20.53
C PHE A 183 -3.23 8.30 19.07
N ILE A 184 -2.34 7.95 18.14
CA ILE A 184 -2.58 8.26 16.71
C ILE A 184 -3.79 7.51 16.16
N VAL A 185 -4.05 6.29 16.65
CA VAL A 185 -5.21 5.48 16.25
C VAL A 185 -6.50 6.14 16.70
N ASP A 186 -6.55 6.56 17.96
CA ASP A 186 -7.73 7.23 18.51
C ASP A 186 -7.92 8.62 17.89
N LEU A 187 -6.82 9.32 17.60
CA LEU A 187 -6.85 10.61 16.92
C LEU A 187 -7.39 10.49 15.50
N PHE A 188 -6.91 9.53 14.70
CA PHE A 188 -7.44 9.30 13.36
C PHE A 188 -8.94 8.95 13.39
N LYS A 189 -9.38 8.14 14.37
CA LYS A 189 -10.81 7.83 14.55
C LYS A 189 -11.62 9.08 14.90
N ALA A 190 -11.14 9.91 15.82
CA ALA A 190 -11.79 11.16 16.19
C ALA A 190 -11.89 12.14 15.00
N VAL A 191 -10.79 12.29 14.25
CA VAL A 191 -10.74 13.09 13.01
C VAL A 191 -11.75 12.58 11.98
N ASP A 192 -11.81 11.26 11.72
CA ASP A 192 -12.75 10.70 10.74
C ASP A 192 -14.22 10.88 11.18
N ILE A 193 -14.51 10.90 12.48
CA ILE A 193 -15.86 11.23 12.98
C ILE A 193 -16.21 12.69 12.69
N ASP A 194 -15.31 13.63 12.98
CA ASP A 194 -15.53 15.05 12.72
C ASP A 194 -15.66 15.32 11.20
N LEU A 195 -14.86 14.64 10.36
CA LEU A 195 -14.92 14.75 8.90
C LEU A 195 -16.20 14.19 8.29
N LYS A 196 -16.82 13.16 8.87
CA LYS A 196 -18.08 12.59 8.36
C LYS A 196 -19.21 13.60 8.33
N VAL A 197 -19.24 14.53 9.30
CA VAL A 197 -20.26 15.59 9.38
C VAL A 197 -20.28 16.45 8.12
N ILE A 198 -19.14 16.56 7.43
CA ILE A 198 -18.95 17.43 6.27
C ILE A 198 -18.82 16.63 4.98
N GLY A 199 -19.21 15.34 5.01
CA GLY A 199 -19.16 14.47 3.85
C GLY A 199 -17.75 14.02 3.45
N ARG A 200 -16.77 14.09 4.35
CA ARG A 200 -15.37 13.70 4.09
C ARG A 200 -14.97 12.44 4.90
N ARG A 201 -13.91 11.77 4.47
CA ARG A 201 -13.31 10.61 5.15
C ARG A 201 -11.80 10.74 5.18
N LEU A 202 -11.19 10.32 6.28
CA LEU A 202 -9.75 10.12 6.36
C LEU A 202 -9.39 8.77 5.75
N VAL A 203 -8.44 8.78 4.82
CA VAL A 203 -7.83 7.56 4.28
C VAL A 203 -6.34 7.61 4.49
N PHE A 204 -5.74 6.44 4.71
CA PHE A 204 -4.32 6.33 4.98
C PHE A 204 -3.73 5.06 4.38
N PHE A 205 -2.42 5.02 4.31
CA PHE A 205 -1.62 3.86 3.92
C PHE A 205 -0.29 3.86 4.65
N GLU A 206 0.37 2.70 4.66
CA GLU A 206 1.66 2.51 5.31
C GLU A 206 2.74 2.37 4.23
N LEU A 207 3.74 3.26 4.23
CA LEU A 207 4.91 3.16 3.34
C LEU A 207 6.04 2.29 3.93
N GLY A 208 5.78 1.67 5.08
CA GLY A 208 6.81 1.04 5.92
C GLY A 208 7.48 2.06 6.84
N GLY A 209 8.20 1.57 7.86
CA GLY A 209 8.97 2.44 8.76
C GLY A 209 8.13 3.19 9.78
N ASP A 210 7.20 2.52 10.46
CA ASP A 210 6.57 3.04 11.67
C ASP A 210 5.82 4.39 11.46
N ALA A 211 5.27 4.64 10.27
CA ALA A 211 4.55 5.87 9.96
C ALA A 211 3.30 5.63 9.12
N TYR A 212 2.32 6.51 9.27
CA TYR A 212 1.12 6.58 8.43
C TYR A 212 1.24 7.74 7.46
N VAL A 213 0.86 7.50 6.21
CA VAL A 213 0.61 8.55 5.24
C VAL A 213 -0.88 8.69 5.07
N TYR A 214 -1.41 9.90 5.23
CA TYR A 214 -2.86 10.13 5.24
C TYR A 214 -3.25 11.32 4.37
N THR A 215 -4.52 11.30 3.98
CA THR A 215 -5.21 12.38 3.26
C THR A 215 -6.72 12.31 3.53
N VAL A 216 -7.46 13.29 3.01
CA VAL A 216 -8.91 13.39 3.15
C VAL A 216 -9.56 13.39 1.77
N ILE A 217 -10.60 12.57 1.61
CA ILE A 217 -11.36 12.45 0.35
C ILE A 217 -12.86 12.50 0.59
N ASP A 218 -13.64 12.65 -0.48
CA ASP A 218 -15.10 12.59 -0.43
C ASP A 218 -15.60 11.23 0.07
N SER A 219 -16.58 11.25 0.97
CA SER A 219 -17.16 10.02 1.56
C SER A 219 -17.74 9.09 0.51
N LYS A 220 -18.35 9.65 -0.55
CA LYS A 220 -18.93 8.89 -1.66
C LYS A 220 -17.87 8.08 -2.41
N THR A 221 -16.64 8.59 -2.45
CA THR A 221 -15.51 8.01 -3.18
C THR A 221 -14.67 7.08 -2.32
N ALA A 222 -14.63 7.32 -1.00
CA ALA A 222 -13.76 6.60 -0.08
C ALA A 222 -13.94 5.08 -0.09
N SER A 223 -15.18 4.60 -0.06
CA SER A 223 -15.46 3.15 -0.10
C SER A 223 -14.97 2.50 -1.39
N GLN A 224 -15.06 3.21 -2.52
CA GLN A 224 -14.59 2.70 -3.81
C GLN A 224 -13.06 2.65 -3.85
N VAL A 225 -12.39 3.72 -3.42
CA VAL A 225 -10.92 3.80 -3.35
C VAL A 225 -10.35 2.71 -2.45
N ILE A 226 -10.87 2.56 -1.23
CA ILE A 226 -10.41 1.54 -0.27
C ILE A 226 -10.58 0.13 -0.87
N LYS A 227 -11.73 -0.16 -1.47
CA LYS A 227 -12.02 -1.47 -2.07
C LYS A 227 -11.11 -1.76 -3.28
N GLN A 228 -10.94 -0.81 -4.19
CA GLN A 228 -10.12 -0.98 -5.39
C GLN A 228 -8.62 -1.08 -5.11
N SER A 229 -8.16 -0.49 -4.00
CA SER A 229 -6.74 -0.51 -3.61
C SER A 229 -6.22 -1.91 -3.25
N GLY A 230 -7.11 -2.88 -3.04
CA GLY A 230 -6.72 -4.24 -2.69
C GLY A 230 -6.02 -4.35 -1.33
N GLY A 231 -6.27 -3.40 -0.43
CA GLY A 231 -5.61 -3.33 0.88
C GLY A 231 -4.30 -2.56 0.87
N ALA A 232 -4.10 -1.64 -0.06
CA ALA A 232 -3.00 -0.69 0.00
C ALA A 232 -3.43 0.65 0.65
N LEU A 233 -4.71 1.02 0.53
CA LEU A 233 -5.32 2.17 1.21
C LEU A 233 -6.39 1.67 2.18
N TYR A 234 -6.50 2.35 3.32
CA TYR A 234 -7.36 1.97 4.43
C TYR A 234 -8.16 3.18 4.93
N GLY A 235 -9.36 2.91 5.42
CA GLY A 235 -10.07 3.81 6.33
C GLY A 235 -9.78 3.45 7.78
N VAL A 236 -10.17 4.35 8.70
CA VAL A 236 -9.91 4.22 10.14
C VAL A 236 -10.50 2.96 10.78
N GLU A 237 -11.47 2.31 10.12
CA GLU A 237 -12.03 1.02 10.55
C GLU A 237 -11.01 -0.13 10.59
N LYS A 238 -9.84 0.04 9.96
CA LYS A 238 -8.74 -0.93 10.00
C LYS A 238 -7.74 -0.70 11.13
N LEU A 239 -7.87 0.39 11.88
CA LEU A 239 -6.95 0.71 12.98
C LEU A 239 -7.33 -0.04 14.27
N HIS A 240 -6.37 -0.80 14.78
CA HIS A 240 -6.45 -1.59 16.02
C HIS A 240 -5.28 -1.30 16.94
#